data_AF-A0A6N6KBW1-F1
#
_entry.id   AF-A0A6N6KBW1-F1
#
_cell.length_a   1.000
_cell.length_b   1.000
_cell.length_c   1.000
_cell.angle_alpha   90.00
_cell.angle_beta   90.00
_cell.angle_gamma   90.00
#
_symmetry.space_group_name_H-M   'P 1'
#
loop_
_entity.id
_entity.type
_entity.pdbx_description
1 polymer ?
#
loop_
_entity_poly.entity_id
_entity_poly.type
_entity_poly.pdbx_seq_one_letter_code
_entity_poly.pdbx_strand_id
1 'polypeptide(L)'
;MVLDNLPDIPVQRIAFKVKPAAEKAVRKGHPWVFEEAIRKQNLQGNAGDLAIIYDQKKNKFLALGLYDPDSPIRIKLLQFQNPAKIDEVWFQS
;
A
#
# COMPACT_ATOMS: atom_id res chain seq x y z
N MET A 1 10.72 -27.30 3.87
CA MET A 1 9.44 -26.77 3.35
C MET A 1 9.80 -25.75 2.26
N VAL A 2 8.99 -25.50 1.22
CA VAL A 2 9.43 -24.68 0.05
C VAL A 2 9.74 -23.21 0.42
N LEU A 3 9.32 -22.75 1.60
CA LEU A 3 9.53 -21.38 2.09
C LEU A 3 10.95 -21.11 2.61
N ASP A 4 11.71 -22.15 2.96
CA ASP A 4 13.05 -22.00 3.58
C ASP A 4 14.12 -21.46 2.60
N ASN A 5 13.82 -21.45 1.30
CA ASN A 5 14.72 -21.04 0.21
C ASN A 5 14.20 -19.84 -0.58
N LEU A 6 13.32 -19.02 0.00
CA LEU A 6 12.91 -17.77 -0.65
C LEU A 6 14.05 -16.74 -0.57
N PRO A 7 14.30 -15.97 -1.65
CA PRO A 7 15.26 -14.88 -1.59
C PRO A 7 14.78 -13.82 -0.60
N ASP A 8 15.72 -13.20 0.12
CA ASP A 8 15.45 -11.97 0.85
C ASP A 8 15.31 -10.83 -0.15
N ILE A 9 14.09 -10.31 -0.31
CA ILE A 9 13.77 -9.23 -1.23
C ILE A 9 13.75 -7.93 -0.43
N PRO A 10 14.62 -6.94 -0.72
CA PRO A 10 14.58 -5.66 -0.04
C PRO A 10 13.26 -4.95 -0.34
N VAL A 11 12.50 -4.64 0.71
CA VAL A 11 11.20 -3.96 0.62
C VAL A 11 11.34 -2.52 1.08
N GLN A 12 10.97 -1.57 0.21
CA GLN A 12 10.91 -0.15 0.56
C GLN A 12 9.48 0.31 0.88
N ARG A 13 9.39 1.48 1.53
CA ARG A 13 8.11 2.14 1.85
C ARG A 13 7.95 3.38 0.98
N ILE A 14 6.90 3.39 0.16
CA ILE A 14 6.60 4.45 -0.79
C ILE A 14 5.35 5.19 -0.31
N ALA A 15 5.43 6.51 -0.21
CA ALA A 15 4.32 7.36 0.19
C ALA A 15 3.48 7.77 -1.01
N PHE A 16 2.18 7.55 -0.91
CA PHE A 16 1.19 7.88 -1.92
C PHE A 16 0.16 8.88 -1.41
N LYS A 17 -0.32 9.73 -2.32
CA LYS A 17 -1.59 10.43 -2.18
C LYS A 17 -2.50 10.06 -3.33
N VAL A 18 -3.78 9.85 -3.05
CA VAL A 18 -4.79 9.43 -4.03
C VAL A 18 -5.82 10.52 -4.27
N LYS A 19 -6.52 10.49 -5.41
CA LYS A 19 -7.60 11.43 -5.74
C LYS A 19 -8.72 11.37 -4.68
N PRO A 20 -9.50 12.45 -4.46
CA PRO A 20 -10.51 12.49 -3.40
C PRO A 20 -11.54 11.36 -3.42
N ALA A 21 -11.96 10.90 -4.61
CA ALA A 21 -12.88 9.77 -4.74
C ALA A 21 -12.26 8.47 -4.20
N ALA A 22 -11.01 8.19 -4.55
CA ALA A 22 -10.27 7.04 -4.05
C ALA A 22 -9.98 7.17 -2.55
N GLU A 23 -9.63 8.36 -2.04
CA GLU A 23 -9.48 8.59 -0.60
C GLU A 23 -10.75 8.21 0.17
N LYS A 24 -11.92 8.62 -0.34
CA LYS A 24 -13.22 8.27 0.25
C LYS A 24 -13.49 6.75 0.20
N ALA A 25 -13.11 6.08 -0.89
CA ALA A 25 -13.25 4.63 -1.01
C ALA A 25 -12.31 3.88 -0.04
N VAL A 26 -11.04 4.30 0.06
CA VAL A 26 -10.06 3.74 1.00
C VAL A 26 -10.52 3.91 2.44
N ARG A 27 -11.07 5.07 2.81
CA ARG A 27 -11.65 5.29 4.15
C ARG A 27 -12.82 4.35 4.47
N LYS A 28 -13.50 3.83 3.45
CA LYS A 28 -14.58 2.84 3.58
C LYS A 28 -14.09 1.38 3.49
N GLY A 29 -12.78 1.16 3.42
CA GLY A 29 -12.19 -0.18 3.35
C GLY A 29 -12.13 -0.78 1.94
N HIS A 30 -12.30 0.01 0.87
CA HIS A 30 -12.11 -0.51 -0.48
C HIS A 30 -10.67 -1.02 -0.66
N PRO A 31 -10.45 -2.28 -1.08
CA PRO A 31 -9.14 -2.92 -1.04
C PRO A 31 -8.21 -2.50 -2.18
N TRP A 32 -8.74 -1.89 -3.24
CA TRP A 32 -7.98 -1.59 -4.45
C TRP A 32 -7.85 -0.09 -4.69
N VAL A 33 -6.64 0.32 -5.05
CA VAL A 33 -6.38 1.64 -5.63
C VAL A 33 -5.87 1.43 -7.04
N PHE A 34 -6.60 1.98 -8.00
CA PHE A 34 -6.24 1.93 -9.42
C PHE A 34 -5.17 2.95 -9.78
N GLU A 35 -4.43 2.72 -10.86
CA GLU A 35 -3.36 3.63 -11.30
C GLU A 35 -3.84 5.06 -11.51
N GLU A 36 -5.03 5.23 -12.09
CA GLU A 36 -5.57 6.54 -12.42
C GLU A 36 -6.04 7.28 -11.16
N ALA A 37 -6.19 6.58 -10.03
CA ALA A 37 -6.52 7.17 -8.75
C ALA A 37 -5.30 7.78 -8.04
N ILE A 38 -4.07 7.51 -8.48
CA ILE A 38 -2.87 8.08 -7.86
C ILE A 38 -2.70 9.55 -8.24
N ARG A 39 -2.43 10.40 -7.25
CA ARG A 39 -2.15 11.83 -7.42
C ARG A 39 -0.67 12.16 -7.20
N LYS A 40 -0.04 11.51 -6.23
CA LYS A 40 1.38 11.72 -5.91
C LYS A 40 1.99 10.39 -5.45
N GLN A 41 3.21 10.15 -5.89
CA GLN A 41 4.12 9.10 -5.46
C GLN A 41 5.46 9.77 -5.18
N ASN A 42 6.06 9.55 -4.01
CA ASN A 42 7.29 10.23 -3.63
C ASN A 42 8.57 9.56 -4.17
N LEU A 43 8.52 8.24 -4.41
CA LEU A 43 9.65 7.42 -4.85
C LEU A 43 9.17 6.40 -5.88
N GLN A 44 10.00 6.07 -6.86
CA GLN A 44 9.77 4.86 -7.68
C GLN A 44 9.99 3.60 -6.84
N GLY A 45 9.46 2.47 -7.28
CA GLY A 45 9.63 1.19 -6.57
C GLY A 45 9.28 -0.01 -7.42
N ASN A 46 9.47 -1.18 -6.82
CA ASN A 46 9.28 -2.48 -7.44
C ASN A 46 7.97 -3.12 -6.98
N ALA A 47 7.49 -4.10 -7.73
CA ALA A 47 6.37 -4.92 -7.30
C ALA A 47 6.66 -5.57 -5.94
N GLY A 48 5.71 -5.49 -5.02
CA GLY A 48 5.84 -6.01 -3.65
C GLY A 48 6.31 -4.98 -2.61
N ASP A 49 6.74 -3.78 -3.03
CA ASP A 49 7.04 -2.69 -2.09
C ASP A 49 5.81 -2.26 -1.29
N LEU A 50 6.03 -1.70 -0.10
CA LEU A 50 4.93 -1.21 0.73
C LEU A 50 4.50 0.19 0.29
N ALA A 51 3.25 0.29 -0.13
CA ALA A 51 2.56 1.56 -0.37
C ALA A 51 1.92 2.07 0.91
N ILE A 52 2.24 3.30 1.32
CA ILE A 52 1.60 3.99 2.44
C ILE A 52 0.77 5.14 1.89
N ILE A 53 -0.55 5.07 2.07
CA ILE A 53 -1.48 6.10 1.65
C ILE A 53 -1.68 7.10 2.77
N TYR A 54 -1.40 8.36 2.48
CA TYR A 54 -1.70 9.48 3.37
C TYR A 54 -2.90 10.28 2.87
N ASP A 55 -3.65 10.85 3.81
CA ASP A 55 -4.72 11.77 3.47
C ASP A 55 -4.19 13.05 2.82
N GLN A 56 -5.03 13.67 2.00
CA GLN A 56 -4.64 14.86 1.26
C GLN A 56 -4.36 16.05 2.18
N LYS A 57 -5.20 16.22 3.22
CA LYS A 57 -5.30 17.45 4.01
C LYS A 57 -4.27 17.56 5.13
N LYS A 58 -4.03 16.48 5.88
CA LYS A 58 -3.26 16.49 7.12
C LYS A 58 -2.04 15.55 7.07
N ASN A 59 -1.79 14.88 5.94
CA ASN A 59 -0.80 13.83 5.80
C ASN A 59 -0.96 12.73 6.88
N LYS A 60 -2.20 12.43 7.29
CA LYS A 60 -2.44 11.34 8.24
C LYS A 60 -2.45 10.01 7.50
N PHE A 61 -1.94 8.96 8.16
CA PHE A 61 -2.05 7.61 7.66
C PHE A 61 -3.51 7.24 7.35
N LEU A 62 -3.73 6.59 6.22
CA LEU A 62 -5.04 6.07 5.82
C LEU A 62 -5.03 4.56 5.66
N ALA A 63 -4.06 4.06 4.92
CA ALA A 63 -3.94 2.65 4.62
C ALA A 63 -2.52 2.30 4.20
N LEU A 64 -2.21 1.01 4.28
CA LEU A 64 -0.98 0.40 3.80
C LEU A 64 -1.33 -0.80 2.92
N GLY A 65 -0.60 -0.97 1.82
CA GLY A 65 -0.79 -2.08 0.90
C GLY A 65 0.49 -2.46 0.13
N LEU A 66 0.34 -3.42 -0.77
CA LEU A 66 1.38 -3.84 -1.71
C LEU A 66 1.29 -3.01 -2.99
N TYR A 67 2.41 -2.43 -3.40
CA TYR A 67 2.58 -1.70 -4.65
C TYR A 67 2.87 -2.66 -5.80
N ASP A 68 2.38 -2.32 -6.99
CA ASP A 68 2.59 -3.10 -8.21
C ASP A 68 2.67 -2.17 -9.43
N PRO A 69 3.88 -1.80 -9.91
CA PRO A 69 4.09 -0.90 -11.04
C PRO A 69 3.65 -1.47 -12.40
N ASP A 70 3.24 -2.74 -12.46
CA ASP A 70 2.83 -3.40 -13.70
C ASP A 70 1.31 -3.72 -13.75
N SER A 71 0.57 -3.43 -12.68
CA SER A 71 -0.87 -3.69 -12.57
C SER A 71 -1.74 -2.43 -12.62
N PRO A 72 -2.90 -2.45 -13.33
CA PRO A 72 -3.93 -1.42 -13.20
C PRO A 72 -4.43 -1.27 -11.76
N ILE A 73 -4.48 -2.36 -10.98
CA ILE A 73 -4.67 -2.31 -9.52
C ILE A 73 -3.31 -2.03 -8.88
N ARG A 74 -2.95 -0.76 -8.94
CA ARG A 74 -1.63 -0.24 -8.58
C ARG A 74 -1.26 -0.46 -7.12
N ILE A 75 -2.25 -0.47 -6.22
CA ILE A 75 -2.05 -0.78 -4.79
C ILE A 75 -3.13 -1.73 -4.29
N LYS A 76 -2.71 -2.82 -3.67
CA LYS A 76 -3.55 -3.83 -3.01
C LYS A 76 -3.46 -3.62 -1.50
N LEU A 77 -4.48 -3.01 -0.90
CA LEU A 77 -4.50 -2.60 0.50
C LEU A 77 -4.67 -3.78 1.44
N LEU A 78 -3.92 -3.75 2.54
CA LEU A 78 -3.87 -4.79 3.57
C LEU A 78 -4.33 -4.26 4.93
N GLN A 79 -3.87 -3.07 5.30
CA GLN A 79 -4.13 -2.45 6.60
C GLN A 79 -4.80 -1.09 6.42
N PHE A 80 -5.82 -0.80 7.23
CA PHE A 80 -6.56 0.46 7.18
C PHE A 80 -6.57 1.14 8.55
N GLN A 81 -6.74 2.47 8.53
CA GLN A 81 -6.96 3.35 9.70
C GLN A 81 -5.79 3.45 10.68
N ASN A 82 -5.27 2.32 11.18
CA ASN A 82 -4.16 2.24 12.12
C ASN A 82 -2.92 1.67 11.42
N PRO A 83 -1.74 2.28 11.58
CA PRO A 83 -0.50 1.71 11.07
C PRO A 83 -0.22 0.33 11.68
N ALA A 84 0.26 -0.61 10.87
CA ALA A 84 0.75 -1.90 11.31
C ALA A 84 2.05 -2.24 10.57
N LYS A 85 2.89 -3.05 11.20
CA LYS A 85 4.03 -3.68 10.52
C LYS A 85 3.51 -4.94 9.84
N ILE A 86 3.72 -5.05 8.53
CA ILE A 86 3.35 -6.26 7.77
C ILE A 86 4.49 -7.25 7.92
N ASP A 87 4.33 -8.18 8.86
CA ASP A 87 5.25 -9.27 9.15
C ASP A 87 4.47 -10.51 9.61
N GLU A 88 5.17 -11.55 10.04
CA GLU A 88 4.58 -12.82 10.48
C GLU A 88 3.51 -12.65 11.57
N VAL A 89 3.68 -11.68 12.47
CA VAL A 89 2.71 -11.41 13.55
C VAL A 89 1.42 -10.85 12.97
N TRP A 90 1.51 -9.96 11.98
CA TRP A 90 0.33 -9.44 11.28
C TRP A 90 -0.41 -10.52 10.50
N PHE A 91 0.32 -11.47 9.89
CA PHE A 91 -0.32 -12.60 9.19
C PHE A 91 -1.08 -13.56 10.12
N GLN A 92 -0.78 -13.54 11.43
CA GLN A 92 -1.42 -14.38 12.44
C GLN A 92 -2.54 -13.68 13.21
N SER A 93 -2.79 -12.39 12.95
CA SER A 93 -3.79 -11.58 13.67
C SER A 93 -5.21 -11.65 13.11
#